data_AF-D3SYY4-F1
#
_entry.id   AF-D3SYY4-F1
#
_cell.length_a   1.000
_cell.length_b   1.000
_cell.length_c   1.000
_cell.angle_alpha   90.00
_cell.angle_beta   90.00
_cell.angle_gamma   90.00
#
_symmetry.space_group_name_H-M   'P 1'
#
loop_
_entity.id
_entity.type
_entity.pdbx_description
1 polymer ?
#
loop_
_entity_poly.entity_id
_entity_poly.type
_entity_poly.pdbx_seq_one_letter_code
_entity_poly.pdbx_strand_id
1 'polypeptide(L)' 'MNVPTDRLLIMIIVATGFAIVGGGWAAALVQAEMSGFEEIALRVGIGVVFFAILIGFWYVFTQIDRDHDPERESA' A
#
# COMPACT_ATOMS: atom_id res chain seq x y z
N MET A 1 -8.93 -18.46 13.90
CA MET A 1 -8.72 -17.47 12.82
C MET A 1 -7.28 -17.04 12.93
N ASN A 2 -6.45 -17.32 11.93
CA ASN A 2 -5.01 -17.00 12.00
C ASN A 2 -4.86 -15.52 11.62
N VAL A 3 -5.07 -14.63 12.60
CA VAL A 3 -5.00 -13.16 12.47
C VAL A 3 -3.79 -12.68 11.62
N PRO A 4 -2.57 -13.25 11.76
CA PRO A 4 -1.44 -12.84 10.93
C PRO A 4 -1.63 -13.14 9.43
N THR A 5 -2.28 -14.26 9.10
CA THR A 5 -2.57 -14.67 7.72
C THR A 5 -3.65 -13.80 7.10
N ASP A 6 -4.70 -13.45 7.86
CA ASP A 6 -5.81 -12.63 7.37
C ASP A 6 -5.37 -11.20 7.07
N ARG A 7 -4.53 -10.61 7.93
CA ARG A 7 -3.95 -9.28 7.68
C ARG A 7 -3.07 -9.26 6.43
N LEU A 8 -2.28 -10.30 6.21
CA LEU A 8 -1.42 -10.40 5.03
C LEU A 8 -2.26 -10.51 3.75
N LEU A 9 -3.36 -11.25 3.81
CA LEU A 9 -4.35 -11.38 2.72
C LEU A 9 -5.04 -10.05 2.40
N ILE A 10 -5.52 -9.34 3.42
CA ILE A 10 -6.11 -8.00 3.26
C ILE A 10 -5.09 -7.03 2.65
N MET A 11 -3.85 -7.07 3.13
CA MET A 11 -2.81 -6.20 2.58
C MET A 11 -2.49 -6.52 1.12
N ILE A 12 -2.48 -7.80 0.73
CA ILE A 12 -2.33 -8.20 -0.68
C ILE A 12 -3.48 -7.63 -1.53
N ILE A 13 -4.72 -7.73 -1.06
CA ILE A 13 -5.90 -7.22 -1.77
C ILE A 13 -5.81 -5.69 -1.94
N VAL A 14 -5.53 -4.98 -0.85
CA VAL A 14 -5.38 -3.51 -0.86
C VAL A 14 -4.24 -3.12 -1.79
N ALA A 15 -3.07 -3.74 -1.68
CA ALA A 15 -1.91 -3.45 -2.51
C ALA A 15 -2.19 -3.68 -4.00
N THR A 16 -2.87 -4.79 -4.33
CA THR A 16 -3.21 -5.12 -5.72
C THR A 16 -4.23 -4.14 -6.28
N GLY A 17 -5.28 -3.80 -5.52
CA GLY A 17 -6.26 -2.80 -5.93
C GLY A 17 -5.63 -1.43 -6.16
N PHE A 18 -4.76 -1.01 -5.26
CA PHE A 18 -4.04 0.26 -5.38
C PHE A 18 -3.04 0.25 -6.53
N ALA A 19 -2.40 -0.88 -6.83
CA ALA A 19 -1.49 -1.02 -7.97
C ALA A 19 -2.24 -0.93 -9.31
N ILE A 20 -3.45 -1.49 -9.40
CA ILE A 20 -4.28 -1.40 -10.62
C ILE A 20 -4.76 0.03 -10.83
N VAL A 21 -5.33 0.66 -9.80
CA VAL A 21 -5.87 2.02 -9.89
C VAL A 21 -4.75 3.04 -10.06
N GLY A 22 -3.71 2.98 -9.22
CA GLY A 22 -2.59 3.89 -9.25
C GLY A 22 -1.67 3.66 -10.45
N GLY A 23 -1.32 2.41 -10.76
CA GLY A 23 -0.45 2.08 -11.89
C GLY A 23 -1.10 2.40 -13.23
N GLY A 24 -2.37 2.08 -13.41
CA GLY A 24 -3.11 2.39 -14.64
C GLY A 24 -3.29 3.89 -14.87
N TRP A 25 -3.65 4.64 -13.83
CA TRP A 25 -3.89 6.08 -13.94
C TRP A 25 -2.58 6.88 -14.03
N ALA A 26 -1.57 6.53 -13.23
CA ALA A 26 -0.32 7.26 -13.20
C ALA A 26 0.58 6.98 -14.42
N ALA A 27 0.58 5.75 -14.96
CA ALA A 27 1.27 5.48 -16.22
C ALA A 27 0.66 6.25 -17.40
N ALA A 28 -0.67 6.35 -17.45
CA ALA A 28 -1.39 7.06 -18.50
C ALA A 28 -1.17 8.59 -18.44
N LEU A 29 -1.16 9.18 -17.24
CA LEU A 29 -0.90 10.61 -17.05
C LEU A 29 0.55 10.99 -17.39
N VAL A 30 1.52 10.20 -16.91
CA VAL A 30 2.94 10.45 -17.19
C VAL A 30 3.23 10.43 -18.69
N GLN A 31 2.62 9.50 -19.43
CA GLN A 31 2.82 9.37 -20.86
C GLN A 31 2.12 10.47 -21.68
N ALA A 32 1.12 11.15 -21.11
CA ALA A 32 0.38 12.21 -21.77
C ALA A 32 1.06 13.59 -21.67
N GLU A 33 1.88 13.83 -20.65
CA GLU A 33 2.27 15.18 -20.26
C GLU A 33 3.77 15.50 -20.48
N MET A 34 4.67 14.51 -20.50
CA MET A 34 6.12 14.77 -20.63
C MET A 34 6.85 13.72 -21.49
N SER A 35 7.88 14.17 -22.22
CA SER A 35 8.82 13.30 -22.95
C SER A 35 10.25 13.62 -22.51
N GLY A 36 10.96 12.64 -21.95
CA GLY A 36 12.37 12.81 -21.54
C GLY A 36 12.68 12.33 -20.12
N PHE A 37 13.77 12.85 -19.53
CA PHE A 37 14.24 12.47 -18.19
C PHE A 37 13.24 12.73 -17.06
N GLU A 38 12.36 13.72 -17.24
CA GLU A 38 11.29 14.07 -16.30
C GLU A 38 10.24 12.94 -16.17
N GLU A 39 10.01 12.16 -17.24
CA GLU A 39 9.12 11.00 -17.23
C GLU A 39 9.61 9.93 -16.23
N ILE A 40 10.93 9.69 -16.22
CA ILE A 40 11.56 8.71 -15.33
C ILE A 40 11.48 9.20 -13.89
N ALA A 41 11.78 10.48 -13.65
CA ALA A 41 11.69 11.07 -12.32
C ALA A 41 10.26 10.99 -11.76
N LEU A 42 9.24 11.29 -12.58
CA LEU A 42 7.84 11.18 -12.16
C LEU A 42 7.45 9.73 -11.85
N ARG A 43 7.80 8.77 -12.71
CA ARG A 43 7.51 7.35 -12.46
C ARG A 43 8.13 6.85 -11.16
N VAL A 44 9.39 7.20 -10.92
CA VAL A 44 10.08 6.84 -9.67
C VAL A 44 9.41 7.51 -8.48
N GLY A 45 9.05 8.80 -8.58
CA GLY A 45 8.32 9.52 -7.52
C GLY A 45 6.98 8.88 -7.18
N ILE A 46 6.17 8.53 -8.19
CA ILE A 46 4.91 7.81 -8.03
C ILE A 46 5.13 6.46 -7.35
N GLY A 47 6.16 5.71 -7.77
CA GLY A 47 6.53 4.44 -7.15
C GLY A 47 6.88 4.60 -5.66
N VAL A 48 7.67 5.61 -5.30
CA VAL A 48 8.03 5.90 -3.91
C VAL A 48 6.78 6.23 -3.07
N VAL A 49 5.90 7.09 -3.59
CA VAL A 49 4.64 7.44 -2.90
C VAL A 49 3.76 6.21 -2.71
N PHE A 50 3.66 5.36 -3.73
CA PHE A 50 2.92 4.10 -3.66
C PHE A 50 3.43 3.20 -2.53
N PHE A 51 4.74 2.99 -2.46
CA PHE A 51 5.34 2.19 -1.39
C PHE A 51 5.14 2.82 -0.01
N ALA A 52 5.23 4.15 0.12
CA ALA A 52 4.96 4.84 1.37
C ALA A 52 3.53 4.62 1.88
N ILE A 53 2.54 4.63 0.98
CA ILE A 53 1.15 4.34 1.30
C ILE A 53 0.99 2.89 1.80
N LEU A 54 1.61 1.91 1.13
CA LEU A 54 1.56 0.51 1.57
C LEU A 54 2.15 0.32 2.97
N ILE A 55 3.29 0.95 3.25
CA ILE A 55 3.92 0.92 4.57
C ILE A 55 2.99 1.55 5.62
N GLY A 56 2.33 2.66 5.29
CA GLY A 56 1.35 3.30 6.16
C GLY A 56 0.19 2.38 6.52
N PHE A 57 -0.41 1.72 5.52
CA PHE A 57 -1.46 0.73 5.77
C PHE A 57 -0.97 -0.43 6.64
N TRP A 58 0.21 -0.98 6.34
CA TRP A 58 0.80 -2.03 7.16
C TRP A 58 0.93 -1.61 8.62
N TYR A 59 1.40 -0.39 8.87
CA TYR A 59 1.54 0.15 10.22
C TYR A 59 0.19 0.26 10.94
N VAL A 60 -0.82 0.83 10.29
CA VAL A 60 -2.17 0.98 10.86
C VAL A 60 -2.80 -0.37 11.18
N PHE A 61 -2.77 -1.33 10.24
CA PHE A 61 -3.29 -2.66 10.49
C PHE A 61 -2.53 -3.41 11.59
N THR A 62 -1.21 -3.17 11.71
CA THR A 62 -0.42 -3.72 12.82
C THR A 62 -0.88 -3.20 14.17
N GLN A 63 -1.22 -1.92 14.27
CA GLN A 63 -1.73 -1.35 15.52
C GLN A 63 -3.10 -1.92 15.86
N ILE A 64 -4.00 -1.98 14.89
CA ILE A 64 -5.37 -2.51 15.11
C ILE A 64 -5.31 -3.96 15.62
N ASP A 65 -4.50 -4.83 14.99
CA ASP A 65 -4.32 -6.21 15.45
C ASP A 65 -3.79 -6.29 16.89
N ARG A 66 -2.82 -5.42 17.22
CA ARG A 66 -2.19 -5.38 18.54
C ARG A 66 -3.15 -4.90 19.63
N ASP A 67 -4.05 -3.98 19.30
CA ASP A 67 -5.04 -3.44 20.22
C ASP A 67 -6.23 -4.39 20.41
N HIS A 68 -6.41 -5.37 19.51
CA HIS A 68 -7.49 -6.35 19.56
C HIS A 68 -7.14 -7.65 20.28
N ASP A 69 -5.98 -7.72 20.96
CA ASP A 69 -5.49 -8.92 21.66
C ASP A 69 -6.10 -9.04 23.07
N PRO A 70 -7.15 -9.86 23.29
CA PRO A 70 -7.92 -9.89 24.55
C PRO A 70 -7.25 -10.73 25.64
N GLU A 71 -6.14 -11.41 25.35
CA GLU A 71 -5.51 -12.39 26.26
C GLU A 71 -4.75 -11.78 27.45
N ARG A 72 -4.80 -10.45 27.64
CA ARG A 72 -4.20 -9.77 28.81
C ARG A 72 -5.19 -9.33 29.89
N GLU A 73 -6.49 -9.46 29.68
CA GLU A 73 -7.48 -9.10 30.70
C GLU A 73 -7.83 -10.23 31.68
N SER A 74 -7.31 -11.44 31.49
CA SER A 74 -7.63 -12.62 32.31
C SER A 74 -6.43 -13.26 33.03
N ALA A 75 -5.29 -12.58 33.12
CA ALA A 75 -4.12 -13.01 33.89
C ALA A 75 -3.93 -12.21 35.19
#